data_AF-A0A2E9C6J2-F1
#
_entry.id   AF-A0A2E9C6J2-F1
#
_cell.length_a   1.000
_cell.length_b   1.000
_cell.length_c   1.000
_cell.angle_alpha   90.00
_cell.angle_beta   90.00
_cell.angle_gamma   90.00
#
_symmetry.space_group_name_H-M   'P 1'
#
loop_
_entity.id
_entity.type
_entity.pdbx_description
1 polymer ?
#
loop_
_entity_poly.entity_id
_entity_poly.type
_entity_poly.pdbx_seq_one_letter_code
_entity_poly.pdbx_strand_id
1 'polypeptide(L)'
;MDTNYLELFLYSYKVTSQVMFPILVVIIILFIRDINRYGIISKKIEERISHLSDLISEKNYKKNSGESNLKYIERFLTKKKNN
;
A
#
# COMPACT_ATOMS: atom_id res chain seq x y z
N MET A 1 -40.07 -33.22 -14.49
CA MET A 1 -40.21 -31.75 -14.60
C MET A 1 -39.00 -31.02 -14.01
N ASP A 2 -38.28 -31.59 -13.03
CA ASP A 2 -37.15 -30.93 -12.35
C ASP A 2 -35.84 -30.85 -13.16
N THR A 3 -35.64 -31.75 -14.13
CA THR A 3 -34.43 -31.78 -14.97
C THR A 3 -34.25 -30.50 -15.81
N ASN A 4 -35.36 -29.94 -16.31
CA ASN A 4 -35.34 -28.70 -17.11
C ASN A 4 -34.89 -27.48 -16.28
N TYR A 5 -35.24 -27.40 -15.00
CA TYR A 5 -34.84 -26.29 -14.14
C TYR A 5 -33.36 -26.36 -13.77
N LEU A 6 -32.84 -27.56 -13.50
CA LEU A 6 -31.41 -27.77 -13.24
C LEU A 6 -30.55 -27.47 -14.47
N GLU A 7 -31.00 -27.88 -15.65
CA GLU A 7 -30.30 -27.60 -16.91
C GLU A 7 -30.28 -26.10 -17.22
N LEU A 8 -31.41 -25.40 -17.02
CA LEU A 8 -31.49 -23.95 -17.17
C LEU A 8 -30.59 -23.21 -16.16
N PHE A 9 -30.53 -23.69 -14.91
CA PHE A 9 -29.65 -23.14 -13.88
C PHE A 9 -28.17 -23.31 -14.27
N LEU A 10 -27.76 -24.52 -14.67
CA LEU A 10 -26.39 -24.81 -15.08
C LEU A 10 -25.99 -24.00 -16.32
N TYR A 11 -26.90 -23.87 -17.28
CA TYR A 11 -26.70 -23.02 -18.45
C TYR A 11 -26.49 -21.56 -18.06
N SER A 12 -27.36 -21.01 -17.22
CA SER A 12 -27.26 -19.62 -16.75
C SER A 12 -25.99 -19.38 -15.95
N TYR A 13 -25.59 -20.32 -15.09
CA TYR A 13 -24.33 -20.29 -14.35
C TYR A 13 -23.12 -20.31 -15.28
N LYS A 14 -23.14 -21.16 -16.31
CA LYS A 14 -22.06 -21.28 -17.30
C LYS A 14 -21.90 -19.99 -18.10
N VAL A 15 -23.00 -19.42 -18.58
CA VAL A 15 -22.97 -18.14 -19.33
C VAL A 15 -22.50 -16.99 -18.43
N THR A 16 -22.98 -16.93 -17.19
CA THR A 16 -22.58 -15.89 -16.24
C THR A 16 -21.10 -16.01 -15.87
N SER A 17 -20.60 -17.22 -15.63
CA SER A 17 -19.19 -17.45 -15.27
C SER A 17 -18.23 -17.12 -16.40
N GLN A 18 -18.63 -17.30 -17.67
CA GLN A 18 -17.85 -16.86 -18.84
C GLN A 18 -17.60 -15.36 -18.85
N VAL A 19 -18.54 -14.54 -18.36
CA VAL A 19 -18.39 -13.07 -18.27
C VAL A 19 -17.74 -12.67 -16.95
N MET A 20 -18.02 -13.37 -15.86
CA MET A 20 -17.44 -13.06 -14.55
C MET A 20 -15.95 -13.36 -14.46
N PHE A 21 -15.48 -14.42 -15.10
CA PHE A 21 -14.06 -14.78 -15.08
C PHE A 21 -13.13 -13.67 -15.60
N PRO A 22 -13.33 -13.07 -16.79
CA PRO A 22 -12.48 -11.99 -17.26
C PRO A 22 -12.57 -10.74 -16.37
N ILE A 23 -13.74 -10.43 -15.80
CA ILE A 23 -13.88 -9.32 -14.83
C ILE A 23 -13.02 -9.58 -13.59
N LEU A 24 -13.05 -10.81 -13.06
CA LEU A 24 -12.26 -11.20 -11.90
C LEU A 24 -10.75 -11.11 -12.18
N VAL A 25 -10.31 -11.53 -13.36
CA VAL A 25 -8.92 -11.39 -13.81
C VAL A 25 -8.51 -9.91 -13.84
N VAL A 26 -9.35 -9.03 -14.40
CA VAL A 26 -9.10 -7.59 -14.42
C VAL A 26 -8.99 -7.01 -13.01
N ILE A 27 -9.90 -7.39 -12.10
CA ILE A 27 -9.86 -6.93 -10.70
C ILE A 27 -8.54 -7.34 -10.03
N ILE A 28 -8.09 -8.58 -10.21
CA ILE A 28 -6.83 -9.07 -9.64
C ILE A 28 -5.64 -8.28 -10.20
N ILE A 29 -5.61 -8.03 -11.51
CA ILE A 29 -4.54 -7.23 -12.14
C ILE A 29 -4.51 -5.81 -11.57
N LEU A 30 -5.69 -5.18 -11.45
CA LEU A 30 -5.80 -3.84 -10.87
C LEU A 30 -5.33 -3.83 -9.41
N PHE A 31 -5.69 -4.85 -8.64
CA PHE A 31 -5.31 -4.98 -7.24
C PHE A 31 -3.79 -5.11 -7.06
N ILE A 32 -3.15 -6.00 -7.83
CA ILE A 32 -1.69 -6.16 -7.82
C ILE A 32 -1.00 -4.85 -8.20
N ARG A 33 -1.50 -4.16 -9.23
CA ARG A 33 -0.97 -2.88 -9.69
C ARG A 33 -1.08 -1.82 -8.60
N ASP A 34 -2.19 -1.77 -7.88
CA ASP A 34 -2.41 -0.77 -6.83
C ASP A 34 -1.49 -1.04 -5.63
N ILE A 35 -1.34 -2.29 -5.20
CA ILE A 35 -0.39 -2.68 -4.14
C ILE A 35 1.04 -2.29 -4.52
N ASN A 36 1.48 -2.61 -5.74
CA ASN A 36 2.82 -2.25 -6.20
C ASN A 36 3.03 -0.74 -6.18
N ARG A 37 2.01 0.04 -6.55
CA ARG A 37 2.06 1.51 -6.49
C ARG A 37 2.25 2.01 -5.07
N TYR A 38 1.50 1.48 -4.11
CA TYR A 38 1.66 1.84 -2.70
C TYR A 38 3.04 1.45 -2.16
N GLY A 39 3.59 0.29 -2.57
CA GLY A 39 4.95 -0.12 -2.22
C GLY A 39 6.01 0.88 -2.69
N ILE A 40 5.91 1.34 -3.95
CA ILE A 40 6.83 2.36 -4.50
C ILE A 40 6.70 3.69 -3.74
N ILE A 41 5.47 4.12 -3.43
CA ILE A 41 5.23 5.35 -2.67
C ILE A 41 5.81 5.22 -1.25
N SER A 42 5.58 4.09 -0.58
CA SER A 42 6.12 3.81 0.75
C SER A 42 7.64 3.91 0.77
N LYS A 43 8.32 3.29 -0.21
CA LYS A 43 9.77 3.36 -0.34
C LYS A 43 10.28 4.78 -0.55
N LYS A 44 9.61 5.56 -1.41
CA LYS A 44 9.95 6.98 -1.62
C LYS A 44 9.80 7.81 -0.33
N ILE A 45 8.76 7.53 0.46
CA ILE A 45 8.56 8.21 1.76
C ILE A 45 9.68 7.84 2.72
N GLU A 46 10.05 6.57 2.81
CA GLU A 46 11.13 6.09 3.67
C GLU A 46 12.48 6.72 3.28
N GLU A 47 12.81 6.78 1.99
CA GLU A 47 14.00 7.46 1.48
C GLU A 47 14.02 8.95 1.86
N ARG A 48 12.89 9.65 1.73
CA ARG A 48 12.77 11.06 2.13
C ARG A 48 12.94 11.26 3.63
N ILE A 49 12.39 10.37 4.45
CA ILE A 49 12.55 10.40 5.91
C ILE A 49 14.01 10.14 6.28
N SER A 50 14.68 9.19 5.63
CA SER A 50 16.10 8.93 5.85
C SER A 50 16.95 10.16 5.51
N HIS A 51 16.75 10.73 4.32
CA HIS A 51 17.47 11.93 3.89
C HIS A 51 17.24 13.11 4.85
N LEU A 52 16.01 13.27 5.35
CA LEU A 52 15.72 14.31 6.35
C LEU A 52 16.44 14.03 7.69
N SER A 53 16.50 12.77 8.12
CA SER A 53 17.28 12.37 9.30
C SER A 53 18.77 12.68 9.12
N ASP A 54 19.32 12.45 7.93
CA ASP A 54 20.73 12.73 7.63
C ASP A 54 21.00 14.24 7.67
N LEU A 55 20.14 15.06 7.04
CA LEU A 55 20.21 16.52 7.09
C LEU A 55 20.13 17.10 8.51
N ILE A 56 19.35 16.49 9.40
CA ILE A 56 19.26 16.91 10.80
C ILE A 56 20.55 16.51 11.54
N SER A 57 21.12 15.35 11.23
CA SER A 57 22.38 14.87 11.83
C SER A 57 23.54 15.79 11.46
N GLU A 58 23.58 16.28 10.22
CA GLU A 58 24.55 17.29 9.75
C GLU A 58 24.47 18.61 10.54
N LYS A 59 23.31 18.96 11.10
CA LYS A 59 23.12 20.14 11.96
C LYS A 59 23.58 19.94 13.40
N ASN A 60 24.50 18.99 13.65
CA ASN A 60 25.00 18.61 14.97
C ASN A 60 23.94 18.11 15.96
N TYR A 61 22.76 17.75 15.46
CA TYR A 61 21.71 17.20 16.31
C TYR A 61 21.89 15.68 16.37
N LYS A 62 22.33 15.14 17.50
CA LYS A 62 22.64 13.70 17.60
C LYS A 62 21.37 12.86 17.71
N LYS A 63 21.33 11.75 16.96
CA LYS A 63 20.30 10.72 17.06
C LYS A 63 20.54 9.85 18.29
N ASN A 64 19.48 9.47 19.00
CA ASN A 64 19.62 8.59 20.17
C ASN A 64 19.74 7.11 19.72
N SER A 65 20.40 6.29 20.53
CA SER A 65 20.54 4.85 20.25
C SER A 65 19.16 4.18 20.21
N GLY A 66 18.89 3.39 19.17
CA GLY A 66 17.62 2.68 18.97
C GLY A 66 16.44 3.56 18.55
N GLU A 67 16.65 4.85 18.26
CA GLU A 67 15.58 5.75 17.85
C GLU A 67 15.22 5.57 16.37
N SER A 68 13.92 5.62 16.03
CA SER A 68 13.46 5.66 14.64
C SER A 68 13.72 7.03 14.01
N ASN A 69 13.93 7.08 12.69
CA ASN A 69 14.17 8.35 11.98
C ASN A 69 13.01 9.35 12.20
N LEU A 70 11.77 8.87 12.21
CA LEU A 70 10.58 9.69 12.49
C LEU A 70 10.61 10.33 13.87
N LYS A 71 10.88 9.54 14.92
CA LYS A 71 10.93 10.04 16.30
C LYS A 71 12.07 11.03 16.52
N TYR A 72 13.19 10.78 15.85
CA TYR A 72 14.33 11.69 15.81
C TYR A 72 13.99 13.04 15.15
N ILE A 73 13.31 13.03 14.00
CA ILE A 73 12.82 14.23 13.31
C ILE A 73 11.80 14.98 14.18
N GLU A 74 10.85 14.27 14.78
CA GLU A 74 9.82 14.84 15.66
C GLU A 74 10.44 15.57 16.86
N ARG A 75 11.47 14.96 17.48
CA ARG A 75 12.21 15.57 18.59
C ARG A 75 12.94 16.84 18.17
N PHE A 76 13.53 16.86 16.97
CA PHE A 76 14.16 18.05 16.40
C PHE A 76 13.15 19.18 16.18
N LEU A 77 12.01 18.89 15.56
CA LEU A 77 10.95 19.86 15.30
C LEU A 77 10.34 20.42 16.58
N THR A 78 10.11 19.57 17.58
CA THR A 78 9.54 19.96 18.88
C THR A 78 10.50 20.88 19.64
N LYS A 79 11.80 20.57 19.63
CA LYS A 79 12.82 21.42 20.24
C LYS A 79 12.91 22.80 19.56
N LYS A 80 12.76 22.84 18.23
CA LYS A 80 12.74 24.10 17.46
C LYS A 80 11.48 24.94 17.74
N LYS A 81 10.33 24.32 18.00
CA LYS A 81 9.07 25.03 18.27
C LYS A 81 9.04 25.70 19.66
N ASN A 82 9.75 25.12 20.63
CA ASN A 82 9.80 25.62 22.01
C ASN A 82 10.97 26.57 22.28
N ASN A 83 11.76 26.93 21.26
CA ASN A 83 12.82 27.95 21.27
C ASN A 83 12.40 29.14 20.42
#